data_AF-A0A7V3KAY1-F1
#
_entry.id   AF-A0A7V3KAY1-F1
#
_cell.length_a   1.000
_cell.length_b   1.000
_cell.length_c   1.000
_cell.angle_alpha   90.00
_cell.angle_beta   90.00
_cell.angle_gamma   90.00
#
_symmetry.space_group_name_H-M   'P 1'
#
loop_
_entity.id
_entity.type
_entity.pdbx_description
1 polymer ?
#
loop_
_entity_poly.entity_id
_entity_poly.type
_entity_poly.pdbx_seq_one_letter_code
_entity_poly.pdbx_strand_id
1 'polypeptide(L)'
;MNHEHWERNLLRYFYGELSAEEKQEFERHLEQCLVCRKEMEGLKALSEKISEFNVPEPGRDTIERIVAKAEAEKDSAGEIRGWLKTRRMVWSFAGAIVAMIVIGLSLLMVLEKPEEIDYEGLEVSQTIGVIEQELPADDASGFVALVYEDENLFDGLEDELAALGSESESEQNGFEEMEQELFEIEELGNGIFEI
;
A
#
# COMPACT_ATOMS: atom_id res chain seq x y z
N MET A 1 -20.94 -25.82 2.11
CA MET A 1 -19.53 -25.44 2.32
C MET A 1 -18.67 -26.49 1.66
N ASN A 2 -17.77 -26.08 0.78
CA ASN A 2 -16.91 -26.98 0.01
C ASN A 2 -15.78 -27.53 0.90
N HIS A 3 -15.34 -28.75 0.60
CA HIS A 3 -14.28 -29.47 1.33
C HIS A 3 -12.96 -28.68 1.39
N GLU A 4 -12.62 -27.95 0.32
CA GLU A 4 -11.39 -27.15 0.19
C GLU A 4 -11.23 -26.07 1.28
N HIS A 5 -12.33 -25.48 1.76
CA HIS A 5 -12.27 -24.51 2.85
C HIS A 5 -11.79 -25.16 4.16
N TRP A 6 -12.20 -26.41 4.39
CA TRP A 6 -11.88 -27.15 5.61
C TRP A 6 -10.46 -27.71 5.63
N GLU A 7 -9.89 -27.99 4.47
CA GLU A 7 -8.47 -28.38 4.33
C GLU A 7 -7.54 -27.28 4.87
N ARG A 8 -7.81 -26.00 4.56
CA ARG A 8 -7.05 -24.87 5.11
C ARG A 8 -7.18 -24.74 6.63
N ASN A 9 -8.34 -25.06 7.17
CA ASN A 9 -8.59 -24.99 8.61
C ASN A 9 -8.03 -26.18 9.39
N LEU A 10 -7.61 -27.26 8.71
CA LEU A 10 -7.06 -28.45 9.35
C LEU A 10 -5.74 -28.16 10.09
N LEU A 11 -4.80 -27.45 9.44
CA LEU A 11 -3.54 -27.05 10.07
C LEU A 11 -3.75 -25.99 11.15
N ARG A 12 -4.59 -24.98 10.88
CA ARG A 12 -4.94 -23.94 11.85
C ARG A 12 -5.55 -24.55 13.11
N TYR A 13 -6.46 -25.52 12.96
CA TYR A 13 -7.04 -26.24 14.09
C TYR A 13 -5.98 -27.04 14.86
N PHE A 14 -5.08 -27.72 14.15
CA PHE A 14 -4.02 -28.53 14.76
C PHE A 14 -3.07 -27.68 15.63
N TYR A 15 -2.70 -26.49 15.17
CA TYR A 15 -1.84 -25.56 15.92
C TYR A 15 -2.61 -24.65 16.91
N GLY A 16 -3.95 -24.75 16.96
CA GLY A 16 -4.78 -23.97 17.88
C GLY A 16 -4.98 -22.51 17.47
N GLU A 17 -4.90 -22.21 16.18
CA GLU A 17 -5.02 -20.87 15.59
C GLU A 17 -6.45 -20.49 15.20
N LEU A 18 -7.42 -21.42 15.34
CA LEU A 18 -8.84 -21.12 15.12
C LEU A 18 -9.44 -20.42 16.34
N SER A 19 -10.29 -19.43 16.08
CA SER A 19 -11.19 -18.85 17.07
C SER A 19 -12.15 -19.91 17.65
N ALA A 20 -12.83 -19.58 18.75
CA ALA A 20 -13.75 -20.52 19.40
C ALA A 20 -14.92 -20.91 18.48
N GLU A 21 -15.43 -19.94 17.72
CA GLU A 21 -16.52 -20.10 16.76
C GLU A 21 -16.10 -20.98 15.57
N GLU A 22 -14.96 -20.65 14.93
CA GLU A 22 -14.39 -21.44 13.82
C GLU A 22 -14.09 -22.87 14.26
N LYS A 23 -13.57 -23.04 15.47
CA LYS A 23 -13.26 -24.35 16.04
C LYS A 23 -14.52 -25.22 16.16
N GLN A 24 -15.59 -24.67 16.71
CA GLN A 24 -16.85 -25.42 16.87
C GLN A 24 -17.45 -25.80 15.51
N GLU A 25 -17.35 -24.92 14.52
CA GLU A 25 -17.81 -25.19 13.16
C GLU A 25 -16.99 -26.31 12.49
N PHE A 26 -15.67 -26.26 12.64
CA PHE A 26 -14.77 -27.29 12.13
C PHE A 26 -14.97 -28.65 12.80
N GLU A 27 -15.17 -28.68 14.12
CA GLU A 27 -15.49 -29.91 14.85
C GLU A 27 -16.78 -30.56 14.32
N ARG A 28 -17.82 -29.75 14.07
CA ARG A 28 -19.06 -30.22 13.43
C ARG A 28 -18.81 -30.79 12.04
N HIS A 29 -17.90 -30.20 11.27
CA HIS A 29 -17.50 -30.75 9.98
C HIS A 29 -16.76 -32.09 10.12
N LEU A 30 -15.83 -32.21 11.08
CA LEU A 30 -15.09 -33.46 11.34
C LEU A 30 -15.99 -34.62 11.76
N GLU A 31 -17.12 -34.36 12.42
CA GLU A 31 -18.13 -35.36 12.74
C GLU A 31 -18.81 -35.93 11.49
N GLN A 32 -18.93 -35.13 10.44
CA GLN A 32 -19.67 -35.47 9.21
C GLN A 32 -18.76 -35.90 8.05
N CYS A 33 -17.51 -35.47 8.03
CA CYS A 33 -16.58 -35.72 6.94
C CYS A 33 -15.50 -36.76 7.31
N LEU A 34 -15.57 -37.95 6.69
CA LEU A 34 -14.58 -39.01 6.90
C LEU A 34 -13.19 -38.65 6.34
N VAL A 35 -13.11 -37.83 5.29
CA VAL A 35 -11.85 -37.44 4.64
C VAL A 35 -11.04 -36.54 5.57
N CYS A 36 -11.59 -35.41 6.01
CA CYS A 36 -10.92 -34.51 6.96
C CYS A 36 -10.55 -35.19 8.28
N ARG A 37 -11.38 -36.15 8.76
CA ARG A 37 -11.04 -36.93 9.96
C ARG A 37 -9.78 -37.78 9.75
N LYS A 38 -9.70 -38.48 8.62
CA LYS A 38 -8.54 -39.31 8.26
C LYS A 38 -7.28 -38.46 8.10
N GLU A 39 -7.40 -37.27 7.52
CA GLU A 39 -6.29 -36.32 7.40
C GLU A 39 -5.82 -35.82 8.77
N MET A 40 -6.76 -35.49 9.66
CA MET A 40 -6.45 -35.08 11.03
C MET A 40 -5.76 -36.20 11.83
N GLU A 41 -6.21 -37.45 11.68
CA GLU A 41 -5.54 -38.61 12.27
C GLU A 41 -4.13 -38.81 11.71
N GLY A 42 -3.95 -38.65 10.40
CA GLY A 42 -2.63 -38.72 9.75
C GLY A 42 -1.66 -37.65 10.27
N LEU A 43 -2.14 -36.41 10.44
CA LEU A 43 -1.33 -35.32 10.98
C LEU A 43 -0.92 -35.56 12.44
N LYS A 44 -1.84 -36.08 13.27
CA LYS A 44 -1.53 -36.47 14.66
C LYS A 44 -0.47 -37.57 14.72
N ALA A 45 -0.62 -38.61 13.90
CA ALA A 45 0.33 -39.71 13.84
C ALA A 45 1.71 -39.26 13.35
N LEU A 46 1.78 -38.32 12.40
CA LEU A 46 3.04 -37.72 11.96
C LEU A 46 3.69 -36.92 13.09
N SER A 47 2.93 -36.10 13.80
CA SER A 47 3.44 -35.30 14.91
C SER A 47 3.97 -36.16 16.06
N GLU A 48 3.30 -37.27 16.37
CA GLU A 48 3.77 -38.24 17.36
C GLU A 48 5.09 -38.88 16.94
N LYS A 49 5.23 -39.28 15.66
CA LYS A 49 6.50 -39.79 15.15
C LYS A 49 7.62 -38.77 15.20
N ILE A 50 7.32 -37.50 14.95
CA ILE A 50 8.31 -36.43 15.03
C ILE A 50 8.73 -36.21 16.49
N SER A 51 7.80 -36.27 17.44
CA SER A 51 8.12 -36.08 18.86
C SER A 51 8.91 -37.25 19.47
N GLU A 52 8.82 -38.44 18.89
CA GLU A 52 9.68 -39.58 19.24
C GLU A 52 11.15 -39.37 18.86
N PHE A 53 11.44 -38.48 17.89
CA PHE A 53 12.83 -38.15 17.58
C PHE A 53 13.45 -37.35 18.72
N ASN A 54 14.41 -37.98 19.41
CA ASN A 54 15.22 -37.31 20.41
C ASN A 54 16.19 -36.35 19.71
N VAL A 55 15.74 -35.12 19.46
CA VAL A 55 16.60 -34.02 18.99
C VAL A 55 17.48 -33.58 20.16
N PRO A 56 18.81 -33.69 20.07
CA PRO A 56 19.68 -33.27 21.15
C PRO A 56 19.51 -31.77 21.39
N GLU A 57 19.43 -31.36 22.66
CA GLU A 57 19.39 -29.93 23.00
C GLU A 57 20.63 -29.23 22.43
N PRO A 58 20.46 -28.05 21.79
CA PRO A 58 21.60 -27.29 21.31
C PRO A 58 22.50 -26.92 22.50
N GLY A 59 23.81 -27.10 22.33
CA GLY A 59 24.77 -26.74 23.36
C GLY A 59 24.71 -25.25 23.71
N ARG A 60 25.06 -24.90 24.95
CA ARG A 60 25.03 -23.52 25.46
C ARG A 60 25.75 -22.53 24.56
N ASP A 61 26.89 -22.92 23.99
CA ASP A 61 27.65 -22.10 23.03
C ASP A 61 26.85 -21.72 21.78
N THR A 62 26.02 -22.63 21.26
CA THR A 62 25.16 -22.33 20.10
C THR A 62 24.07 -21.34 20.48
N ILE A 63 23.45 -21.50 21.65
CA ILE A 63 22.44 -20.56 22.17
C ILE A 63 23.07 -19.19 22.39
N GLU A 64 24.22 -19.12 23.03
CA GLU A 64 24.95 -17.88 23.31
C GLU A 64 25.33 -17.15 22.01
N ARG A 65 25.78 -17.86 20.97
CA ARG A 65 26.05 -17.26 19.65
C ARG A 65 24.81 -16.71 18.96
N ILE A 66 23.68 -17.43 19.02
CA ILE A 66 22.41 -16.98 18.44
C ILE A 66 21.91 -15.73 19.16
N VAL A 67 21.93 -15.72 20.50
CA VAL A 67 21.52 -14.58 21.32
C VAL A 67 22.42 -13.37 21.06
N ALA A 68 23.75 -13.57 21.08
CA ALA A 68 24.70 -12.48 20.82
C ALA A 68 24.51 -11.86 19.42
N LYS A 69 24.21 -12.69 18.41
CA LYS A 69 23.92 -12.19 17.06
C LYS A 69 22.61 -11.40 17.02
N ALA A 70 21.56 -11.91 17.66
CA ALA A 70 20.27 -11.22 17.72
C ALA A 70 20.34 -9.89 18.49
N GLU A 71 21.19 -9.78 19.51
CA GLU A 71 21.45 -8.53 20.22
C GLU A 71 22.24 -7.53 19.36
N ALA A 72 23.28 -7.99 18.66
CA ALA A 72 24.07 -7.15 17.76
C ALA A 72 23.24 -6.55 16.61
N GLU A 73 22.28 -7.30 16.07
CA GLU A 73 21.35 -6.82 15.03
C GLU A 73 20.35 -5.77 15.56
N LYS A 74 19.93 -5.88 16.84
CA LYS A 74 19.10 -4.85 17.48
C LYS A 74 19.86 -3.56 17.71
N ASP A 75 21.12 -3.65 18.11
CA ASP A 75 21.96 -2.49 18.38
C ASP A 75 22.30 -1.73 17.09
N SER A 76 22.56 -2.44 15.99
CA SER A 76 22.85 -1.81 14.68
C SER A 76 21.63 -1.10 14.08
N ALA A 77 20.42 -1.62 14.29
CA ALA A 77 19.17 -0.93 13.92
C ALA A 77 18.97 0.40 14.69
N GLY A 78 19.45 0.47 15.94
CA GLY A 78 19.45 1.70 16.74
C GLY A 78 20.35 2.80 16.19
N GLU A 79 21.50 2.43 15.64
CA GLU A 79 22.49 3.35 15.09
C GLU A 79 22.00 4.02 13.79
N ILE A 80 21.34 3.25 12.92
CA ILE A 80 20.72 3.76 11.68
C ILE A 80 19.59 4.77 12.00
N ARG A 81 18.76 4.47 13.02
CA ARG A 81 17.67 5.35 13.47
C ARG A 81 18.19 6.67 14.07
N GLY A 82 19.35 6.65 14.73
CA GLY A 82 20.01 7.85 15.26
C GLY A 82 20.49 8.79 14.16
N TRP A 83 21.08 8.23 13.09
CA TRP A 83 21.57 9.00 11.94
C TRP A 83 20.45 9.62 11.09
N LEU A 84 19.34 8.91 10.91
CA LEU A 84 18.17 9.44 10.20
C LEU A 84 17.50 10.62 10.93
N LYS A 85 17.48 10.60 12.27
CA LYS A 85 16.92 11.71 13.07
C LYS A 85 17.72 13.01 12.93
N THR A 86 19.05 12.93 12.94
CA THR A 86 19.91 14.11 12.75
C THR A 86 19.82 14.64 11.33
N ARG A 87 19.70 13.77 10.32
CA ARG A 87 19.52 14.19 8.91
C ARG A 87 18.15 14.83 8.65
N ARG A 88 17.08 14.32 9.25
CA ARG A 88 15.73 14.90 9.17
C ARG A 88 15.67 16.31 9.77
N MET A 89 16.36 16.54 10.89
CA MET A 89 16.39 17.86 11.52
C MET A 89 17.11 18.91 10.65
N VAL A 90 18.20 18.54 9.96
CA VAL A 90 18.90 19.44 9.02
C VAL A 90 18.03 19.79 7.81
N TRP A 91 17.24 18.85 7.29
CA TRP A 91 16.35 19.11 6.16
C TRP A 91 15.11 19.95 6.52
N SER A 92 14.63 19.88 7.77
CA SER A 92 13.55 20.75 8.24
C SER A 92 13.92 22.24 8.25
N PHE A 93 15.19 22.59 8.49
CA PHE A 93 15.64 23.99 8.42
C PHE A 93 15.78 24.50 6.98
N ALA A 94 16.10 23.63 6.01
CA ALA A 94 16.21 24.02 4.61
C ALA A 94 14.85 24.47 4.02
N GLY A 95 13.75 23.78 4.38
CA GLY A 95 12.41 24.13 3.93
C GLY A 95 11.94 25.52 4.40
N ALA A 96 12.22 25.87 5.66
CA ALA A 96 11.83 27.16 6.23
C ALA A 96 12.51 28.35 5.53
N ILE A 97 13.77 28.19 5.11
CA ILE A 97 14.51 29.24 4.40
C ILE A 97 13.90 29.49 3.02
N VAL A 98 13.57 28.43 2.27
CA VAL A 98 12.94 28.57 0.95
C VAL A 98 11.57 29.24 1.06
N ALA A 99 10.74 28.83 2.03
CA ALA A 99 9.44 29.45 2.26
C ALA A 99 9.55 30.95 2.57
N MET A 100 10.51 31.34 3.42
CA MET A 100 10.76 32.76 3.73
C MET A 100 11.19 33.57 2.50
N ILE A 101 12.01 32.99 1.61
CA ILE A 101 12.42 33.64 0.36
C ILE A 101 11.21 33.83 -0.58
N VAL A 102 10.38 32.81 -0.77
CA VAL A 102 9.20 32.87 -1.64
C VAL A 102 8.20 33.91 -1.12
N ILE A 103 7.90 33.88 0.18
CA ILE A 103 6.99 34.85 0.82
C ILE A 103 7.55 36.27 0.68
N GLY A 104 8.86 36.45 0.92
CA GLY A 104 9.51 37.75 0.76
C GLY A 104 9.45 38.28 -0.69
N LEU A 105 9.70 37.42 -1.68
CA LEU A 105 9.62 37.78 -3.10
C LEU A 105 8.18 38.08 -3.54
N SER A 106 7.19 37.29 -3.10
CA SER A 106 5.77 37.58 -3.36
C SER A 106 5.34 38.92 -2.77
N LEU A 107 5.75 39.22 -1.53
CA LEU A 107 5.47 40.52 -0.91
C LEU A 107 6.12 41.67 -1.67
N LEU A 108 7.33 41.47 -2.19
CA LEU A 108 7.99 42.45 -3.04
C LEU A 108 7.19 42.74 -4.31
N MET A 109 6.73 41.70 -5.01
CA MET A 109 5.92 41.86 -6.22
C MET A 109 4.55 42.51 -5.96
N VAL A 110 3.96 42.30 -4.79
CA VAL A 110 2.68 42.95 -4.42
C VAL A 110 2.88 44.44 -4.06
N LEU A 111 4.06 44.81 -3.55
CA LEU A 111 4.38 46.20 -3.20
C LEU A 111 4.88 47.02 -4.41
N GLU A 112 5.39 46.35 -5.43
CA GLU A 112 5.67 46.96 -6.72
C GLU A 112 4.34 47.22 -7.43
N LYS A 113 3.78 48.41 -7.18
CA LYS A 113 2.54 48.88 -7.83
C LYS A 113 2.67 48.65 -9.33
N PRO A 114 1.74 47.94 -9.98
CA PRO A 114 1.77 47.79 -11.42
C PRO A 114 1.70 49.19 -12.03
N GLU A 115 2.75 49.55 -12.76
CA GLU A 115 2.76 50.71 -13.64
C GLU A 115 1.56 50.54 -14.57
N GLU A 116 0.61 51.47 -14.46
CA GLU A 116 -0.65 51.47 -15.18
C GLU A 116 -0.35 51.41 -16.68
N ILE A 117 -0.46 50.22 -17.27
CA ILE A 117 -0.24 50.03 -18.70
C ILE A 117 -1.40 50.75 -19.41
N ASP A 118 -1.07 51.84 -20.08
CA ASP A 118 -1.99 52.59 -20.93
C ASP A 118 -2.35 51.72 -22.16
N TYR A 119 -3.59 51.27 -22.22
CA TYR A 119 -4.14 50.48 -23.33
C TYR A 119 -5.00 51.34 -24.27
N GLU A 120 -4.65 52.59 -24.54
CA GLU A 120 -5.20 53.34 -25.68
C GLU A 120 -4.36 53.09 -26.94
N GLY A 121 -4.67 52.02 -27.69
CA GLY A 121 -4.08 51.89 -29.03
C GLY A 121 -4.05 50.54 -29.73
N LEU A 122 -4.95 49.58 -29.44
CA LEU A 122 -5.11 48.43 -30.33
C LEU A 122 -6.44 48.48 -31.10
N GLU A 123 -6.34 48.93 -32.35
CA GLU A 123 -7.36 48.74 -33.38
C GLU A 123 -7.57 47.24 -33.63
N VAL A 124 -8.60 46.67 -32.99
CA VAL A 124 -9.08 45.30 -33.24
C VAL A 124 -9.86 45.29 -34.57
N SER A 125 -9.18 45.41 -35.71
CA SER A 125 -9.83 45.31 -37.03
C SER A 125 -9.24 44.25 -37.98
N GLN A 126 -8.28 43.43 -37.54
CA GLN A 126 -7.62 42.45 -38.43
C GLN A 126 -7.61 40.98 -37.98
N THR A 127 -8.34 40.59 -36.93
CA THR A 127 -8.39 39.18 -36.49
C THR A 127 -9.71 38.43 -36.71
N ILE A 128 -10.74 39.07 -37.29
CA ILE A 128 -11.99 38.38 -37.69
C ILE A 128 -11.97 38.06 -39.20
N GLY A 129 -10.89 37.44 -39.67
CA GLY A 129 -10.74 36.99 -41.06
C GLY A 129 -10.19 35.59 -41.23
N VAL A 130 -9.92 34.87 -40.14
CA VAL A 130 -9.15 33.60 -40.17
C VAL A 130 -9.97 32.38 -39.71
N ILE A 131 -11.23 32.53 -39.29
CA ILE A 131 -12.01 31.40 -38.74
C ILE A 131 -13.15 30.92 -39.68
N GLU A 132 -13.35 31.52 -40.86
CA GLU A 132 -14.49 31.17 -41.74
C GLU A 132 -14.21 30.17 -42.88
N GLN A 133 -13.04 29.50 -42.92
CA GLN A 133 -12.70 28.69 -44.12
C GLN A 133 -12.73 27.16 -43.99
N GLU A 134 -12.94 26.54 -42.83
CA GLU A 134 -13.00 25.07 -42.76
C GLU A 134 -13.91 24.61 -41.61
N LEU A 135 -15.23 24.70 -41.76
CA LEU A 135 -16.17 23.72 -41.18
C LEU A 135 -17.58 23.88 -41.77
N PRO A 136 -18.09 22.90 -42.53
CA PRO A 136 -19.41 22.94 -43.15
C PRO A 136 -20.54 22.90 -42.11
N ALA A 137 -21.53 23.77 -42.34
CA ALA A 137 -22.65 24.09 -41.46
C ALA A 137 -23.78 23.05 -41.44
N ASP A 138 -23.48 21.77 -41.14
CA ASP A 138 -24.54 20.74 -41.08
C ASP A 138 -24.46 19.77 -39.88
N ASP A 139 -23.65 20.05 -38.85
CA ASP A 139 -23.61 19.18 -37.65
C ASP A 139 -23.34 19.92 -36.31
N ALA A 140 -23.43 21.25 -36.30
CA ALA A 140 -23.15 22.04 -35.09
C ALA A 140 -24.35 22.14 -34.12
N SER A 141 -25.54 21.70 -34.52
CA SER A 141 -26.73 21.67 -33.66
C SER A 141 -26.88 20.36 -32.86
N GLY A 142 -26.20 19.28 -33.26
CA GLY A 142 -26.24 17.99 -32.55
C GLY A 142 -25.26 17.90 -31.37
N PHE A 143 -24.08 18.50 -31.50
CA PHE A 143 -23.02 18.40 -30.49
C PHE A 143 -23.22 19.37 -29.31
N VAL A 144 -23.82 20.54 -29.56
CA VAL A 144 -24.11 21.54 -28.50
C VAL A 144 -25.26 21.10 -27.59
N ALA A 145 -26.20 20.27 -28.10
CA ALA A 145 -27.28 19.70 -27.29
C ALA A 145 -26.79 18.58 -26.34
N LEU A 146 -25.78 17.80 -26.75
CA LEU A 146 -25.22 16.71 -25.93
C LEU A 146 -24.39 17.20 -24.73
N VAL A 147 -23.94 18.46 -24.75
CA VAL A 147 -23.08 19.05 -23.71
C VAL A 147 -23.88 19.88 -22.70
N TYR A 148 -25.17 20.17 -22.95
CA TYR A 148 -25.96 21.10 -22.14
C TYR A 148 -27.12 20.50 -21.32
N GLU A 149 -27.34 19.18 -21.34
CA GLU A 149 -28.51 18.57 -20.66
C GLU A 149 -28.22 17.64 -19.48
N ASP A 150 -27.00 17.58 -18.93
CA ASP A 150 -26.79 16.80 -17.70
C ASP A 150 -25.82 17.46 -16.70
N GLU A 151 -26.30 18.52 -16.04
CA GLU A 151 -25.66 19.08 -14.83
C GLU A 151 -25.81 18.15 -13.60
N ASN A 152 -26.52 17.02 -13.69
CA ASN A 152 -26.75 16.11 -12.55
C ASN A 152 -26.00 14.76 -12.64
N LEU A 153 -25.27 14.50 -13.74
CA LEU A 153 -24.50 13.26 -13.88
C LEU A 153 -23.21 13.25 -13.03
N PHE A 154 -22.65 14.42 -12.75
CA PHE A 154 -21.38 14.55 -12.02
C PHE A 154 -21.57 14.49 -10.49
N ASP A 155 -22.69 14.98 -9.96
CA ASP A 155 -22.95 14.97 -8.50
C ASP A 155 -23.09 13.55 -7.94
N GLY A 156 -23.63 12.60 -8.71
CA GLY A 156 -23.73 11.20 -8.29
C GLY A 156 -22.40 10.43 -8.36
N LEU A 157 -21.47 10.89 -9.21
CA LEU A 157 -20.21 10.20 -9.47
C LEU A 157 -19.15 10.54 -8.42
N GLU A 158 -19.20 11.73 -7.81
CA GLU A 158 -18.33 12.09 -6.68
C GLU A 158 -18.67 11.32 -5.40
N ASP A 159 -19.95 11.09 -5.11
CA ASP A 159 -20.38 10.28 -3.96
C ASP A 159 -20.00 8.80 -4.13
N GLU A 160 -20.08 8.27 -5.34
CA GLU A 160 -19.69 6.89 -5.66
C GLU A 160 -18.15 6.72 -5.68
N LEU A 161 -17.39 7.75 -6.10
CA LEU A 161 -15.92 7.76 -5.98
C LEU A 161 -15.43 7.95 -4.54
N ALA A 162 -16.13 8.76 -3.73
CA ALA A 162 -15.80 8.97 -2.33
C ALA A 162 -16.01 7.70 -1.49
N ALA A 163 -17.04 6.90 -1.81
CA ALA A 163 -17.24 5.58 -1.21
C ALA A 163 -16.07 4.62 -1.56
N LEU A 164 -15.66 4.58 -2.83
CA LEU A 164 -14.55 3.72 -3.30
C LEU A 164 -13.16 4.16 -2.81
N GLY A 165 -12.96 5.45 -2.51
CA GLY A 165 -11.70 5.98 -1.97
C GLY A 165 -11.42 5.54 -0.53
N SER A 166 -12.47 5.39 0.29
CA SER A 166 -12.34 5.08 1.73
C SER A 166 -12.01 3.61 2.03
N GLU A 167 -12.30 2.69 1.12
CA GLU A 167 -11.90 1.27 1.26
C GLU A 167 -10.42 1.04 0.87
N SER A 168 -9.87 1.90 0.00
CA SER A 168 -8.49 1.74 -0.53
C SER A 168 -7.36 2.15 0.42
N GLU A 169 -7.63 3.00 1.43
CA GLU A 169 -6.62 3.37 2.45
C GLU A 169 -6.35 2.27 3.48
N SER A 170 -7.22 1.25 3.57
CA SER A 170 -7.01 0.10 4.47
C SER A 170 -6.18 -1.03 3.84
N GLU A 171 -6.14 -1.13 2.51
CA GLU A 171 -5.33 -2.13 1.80
C GLU A 171 -3.93 -1.61 1.41
N GLN A 172 -3.73 -0.31 1.23
CA GLN A 172 -2.38 0.23 0.95
C GLN A 172 -1.39 0.05 2.11
N ASN A 173 -1.85 0.05 3.36
CA ASN A 173 -0.97 -0.24 4.51
C ASN A 173 -0.57 -1.72 4.62
N GLY A 174 -1.28 -2.64 3.95
CA GLY A 174 -0.94 -4.07 3.95
C GLY A 174 0.00 -4.50 2.82
N PHE A 175 0.06 -3.75 1.73
CA PHE A 175 0.91 -4.08 0.57
C PHE A 175 2.37 -3.64 0.77
N GLU A 176 2.63 -2.55 1.49
CA GLU A 176 3.99 -2.13 1.88
C GLU A 176 4.64 -3.09 2.89
N GLU A 177 3.86 -3.78 3.73
CA GLU A 177 4.37 -4.79 4.68
C GLU A 177 4.72 -6.12 3.97
N MET A 178 3.98 -6.49 2.92
CA MET A 178 4.25 -7.71 2.12
C MET A 178 5.43 -7.59 1.15
N GLU A 179 5.68 -6.41 0.57
CA GLU A 179 6.89 -6.20 -0.27
C GLU A 179 8.18 -6.26 0.56
N GLN A 180 8.12 -5.92 1.85
CA GLN A 180 9.27 -6.00 2.74
C GLN A 180 9.62 -7.45 3.11
N GLU A 181 8.63 -8.34 3.25
CA GLU A 181 8.86 -9.78 3.49
C GLU A 181 9.32 -10.54 2.23
N LEU A 182 8.87 -10.13 1.04
CA LEU A 182 9.29 -10.78 -0.22
C LEU A 182 10.74 -10.46 -0.60
N PHE A 183 11.28 -9.31 -0.18
CA PHE A 183 12.68 -8.94 -0.41
C PHE A 183 13.66 -9.76 0.46
N GLU A 184 13.25 -10.20 1.67
CA GLU A 184 14.08 -11.04 2.54
C GLU A 184 14.16 -12.51 2.07
N ILE A 185 13.15 -13.01 1.35
CA ILE A 185 13.16 -14.39 0.82
C ILE A 185 14.06 -14.50 -0.41
N GLU A 186 14.18 -13.44 -1.22
CA GLU A 186 15.03 -13.45 -2.42
C GLU A 186 16.53 -13.38 -2.06
N GLU A 187 16.89 -12.73 -0.95
CA GLU A 187 18.29 -12.66 -0.49
C GLU A 187 18.78 -13.96 0.19
N LEU A 188 17.86 -14.74 0.79
CA LEU A 188 18.17 -16.08 1.30
C LEU A 188 18.31 -17.14 0.19
N GLY A 189 17.76 -16.89 -1.00
CA GLY A 189 17.87 -17.80 -2.16
C GLY A 189 19.23 -17.76 -2.86
N ASN A 190 19.89 -16.60 -2.89
CA ASN A 190 21.14 -16.43 -3.65
C ASN A 190 22.43 -16.82 -2.89
N GLY A 191 22.33 -17.20 -1.62
CA GLY A 191 23.47 -17.69 -0.82
C GLY A 191 23.66 -19.21 -0.79
N ILE A 192 22.76 -19.99 -1.40
CA ILE A 192 22.75 -21.46 -1.29
C ILE A 192 23.39 -22.17 -2.52
N PHE A 193 23.73 -21.45 -3.58
CA PHE A 193 24.26 -22.03 -4.84
C PHE A 193 25.75 -21.75 -5.16
N GLU A 194 26.58 -21.40 -4.16
CA GLU A 194 28.05 -21.42 -4.30
C GLU A 194 28.68 -22.49 -3.39
N ILE A 195 28.46 -23.77 -3.70
CA ILE A 195 29.38 -24.89 -3.42
C ILE A 195 29.38 -25.84 -4.62
#